data_AF-A0A2Z3GUG6-F1
#
_entry.id   AF-A0A2Z3GUG6-F1
#
_cell.length_a   1.000
_cell.length_b   1.000
_cell.length_c   1.000
_cell.angle_alpha   90.00
_cell.angle_beta   90.00
_cell.angle_gamma   90.00
#
_symmetry.space_group_name_H-M   'P 1'
#
loop_
_entity.id
_entity.type
_entity.pdbx_description
1 polymer ?
#
loop_
_entity_poly.entity_id
_entity_poly.type
_entity_poly.pdbx_seq_one_letter_code
_entity_poly.pdbx_strand_id
1 'polypeptide(L)'
;MDYLTIALVLMALGAGLLLAEILIPTGGVLVVGALVFFALAVGVILYYGTTIEALVALGGLSVGLPAAGFVAVSAWRRMSLDNALDGSRTEAAAAAEPVLKGRTGRTVSPMRPSGSVEFDGKRVDAMTEGMMLGAGVWVRCVEVKGGKVIVRELESVPDVSDLEAAAPAAPINKPVAPASEQPRAAEPRKEEPTRPRDDFDDFDIGLDKI
;
A
#
# COMPACT_ATOMS: atom_id res chain seq x y z
N MET A 1 26.41 45.19 18.58
CA MET A 1 25.43 44.11 18.30
C MET A 1 24.76 43.82 19.62
N ASP A 2 23.45 44.00 19.72
CA ASP A 2 22.72 43.68 20.94
C ASP A 2 22.73 42.16 21.15
N TYR A 3 22.72 41.72 22.42
CA TYR A 3 22.75 40.29 22.75
C TYR A 3 21.55 39.54 22.15
N LEU A 4 20.40 40.22 22.04
CA LEU A 4 19.20 39.70 21.41
C LEU A 4 19.41 39.44 19.91
N THR A 5 20.13 40.32 19.20
CA THR A 5 20.48 40.09 17.79
C THR A 5 21.35 38.85 17.63
N ILE A 6 22.33 38.67 18.51
CA ILE A 6 23.21 37.49 18.50
C ILE A 6 22.39 36.22 18.76
N ALA A 7 21.52 36.24 19.77
CA ALA A 7 20.66 35.11 20.10
C ALA A 7 19.73 34.74 18.94
N LEU A 8 19.10 35.72 18.28
CA LEU A 8 18.23 35.49 17.12
C LEU A 8 18.99 34.90 15.93
N VAL A 9 20.22 35.35 15.66
CA VAL A 9 21.06 34.77 14.60
C VAL A 9 21.39 33.31 14.91
N LEU A 10 21.77 33.00 16.16
CA LEU A 10 22.03 31.62 16.58
C LEU A 10 20.77 30.75 16.45
N MET A 11 19.60 31.27 16.85
CA MET A 11 18.33 30.56 16.72
C MET A 11 17.96 30.31 15.25
N ALA A 12 18.17 31.30 14.38
CA ALA A 12 17.96 31.15 12.94
C ALA A 12 18.92 30.12 12.30
N LEU A 13 20.20 30.10 12.71
CA LEU A 13 21.17 29.11 12.27
C LEU A 13 20.77 27.69 12.71
N GLY A 14 20.34 27.52 13.96
CA GLY A 14 19.83 26.25 14.46
C GLY A 14 18.59 25.77 13.69
N ALA A 15 17.64 26.66 13.45
CA ALA A 15 16.46 26.35 12.64
C ALA A 15 16.84 26.00 11.18
N GLY A 16 17.79 26.72 10.58
CA GLY A 16 18.32 26.43 9.25
C GLY A 16 18.97 25.05 9.15
N LEU A 17 19.70 24.62 10.18
CA LEU A 17 20.27 23.27 10.26
C LEU A 17 19.19 22.18 10.35
N LEU A 18 18.10 22.43 11.09
CA LEU A 18 16.96 21.51 11.11
C LEU A 18 16.29 21.39 9.73
N LEU A 19 16.15 22.51 9.01
CA LEU A 19 15.63 22.49 7.63
C LEU A 19 16.58 21.74 6.69
N ALA A 20 17.89 21.96 6.84
CA ALA A 20 18.91 21.27 6.04
C ALA A 20 18.90 19.75 6.29
N GLU A 21 18.64 19.28 7.52
CA GLU A 21 18.48 17.84 7.82
C GLU A 21 17.32 17.21 7.05
N ILE A 22 16.23 17.96 6.80
CA ILE A 22 15.08 17.46 6.04
C ILE A 22 15.45 17.27 4.55
N LEU A 23 16.30 18.16 4.02
CA LEU A 23 16.77 18.09 2.63
C LEU A 23 17.87 17.04 2.44
N ILE A 24 18.76 16.94 3.42
CA ILE A 24 19.94 16.06 3.42
C ILE A 24 19.91 15.29 4.74
N PRO A 25 19.28 14.10 4.79
CA PRO A 25 19.19 13.32 6.02
C PRO A 25 20.59 12.84 6.41
N THR A 26 21.23 13.56 7.33
CA THR A 26 22.59 13.26 7.81
C THR A 26 22.60 12.22 8.93
N GLY A 27 21.42 11.76 9.35
CA GLY A 27 21.27 10.82 10.47
C GLY A 27 21.33 11.54 11.82
N GLY A 28 21.02 12.83 11.86
CA GLY A 28 20.95 13.63 13.08
C GLY A 28 22.20 14.47 13.38
N VAL A 29 23.22 14.49 12.53
CA VAL A 29 24.42 15.33 12.75
C VAL A 29 24.06 16.81 12.75
N LEU A 30 23.24 17.25 11.79
CA LEU A 30 22.78 18.65 11.74
C LEU A 30 21.81 18.96 12.88
N VAL A 31 21.06 17.98 13.39
CA VAL A 31 20.21 18.13 14.58
C VAL A 31 21.06 18.43 15.82
N VAL A 32 22.15 17.70 16.03
CA VAL A 32 23.09 17.99 17.13
C VAL A 32 23.65 19.41 16.99
N GLY A 33 24.05 19.80 15.77
CA GLY A 33 24.48 21.17 15.49
C GLY A 33 23.41 22.21 15.84
N ALA A 34 22.16 21.97 15.44
CA ALA A 34 21.04 22.85 15.76
C ALA A 34 20.82 23.00 17.27
N LEU A 35 20.87 21.90 18.01
CA LEU A 35 20.74 21.91 19.47
C LEU A 35 21.86 22.71 20.14
N VAL A 36 23.10 22.64 19.64
CA VAL A 36 24.21 23.47 20.12
C VAL A 36 23.91 24.95 19.88
N PHE A 37 23.46 25.32 18.69
CA PHE A 37 23.09 26.72 18.39
C PHE A 37 21.95 27.23 19.27
N PHE A 38 20.91 26.41 19.51
CA PHE A 38 19.83 26.76 20.43
C PHE A 38 20.32 26.91 21.87
N ALA A 39 21.18 26.00 22.35
CA ALA A 39 21.77 26.08 23.67
C ALA A 39 22.62 27.36 23.85
N LEU A 40 23.40 27.73 22.82
CA LEU A 40 24.16 28.97 22.82
C LEU A 40 23.25 30.21 22.81
N ALA A 41 22.18 30.21 22.01
CA ALA A 41 21.21 31.30 21.97
C ALA A 41 20.56 31.52 23.35
N VAL A 42 20.10 30.44 23.99
CA VAL A 42 19.52 30.47 25.34
C VAL A 42 20.58 30.89 26.37
N GLY A 43 21.81 30.39 26.26
CA GLY A 43 22.92 30.77 27.15
C GLY A 43 23.25 32.27 27.09
N VAL A 44 23.25 32.87 25.90
CA VAL A 44 23.43 34.32 25.73
C VAL A 44 22.30 35.10 26.41
N ILE A 45 21.04 34.66 26.23
CA ILE A 45 19.88 35.30 26.86
C ILE A 45 19.93 35.15 28.39
N LEU A 46 20.32 33.99 28.90
CA LEU A 46 20.45 33.76 30.34
C LEU A 46 21.55 34.61 30.98
N TYR A 47 22.62 34.91 30.25
CA TYR A 47 23.75 35.66 30.77
C TYR A 47 23.53 37.19 30.72
N TYR A 48 22.98 37.70 29.60
CA TYR A 48 22.84 39.14 29.37
C TYR A 48 21.41 39.68 29.49
N GLY A 49 20.40 38.82 29.39
CA GLY A 49 19.00 39.19 29.31
C GLY A 49 18.24 39.03 30.62
N THR A 50 16.91 39.07 30.52
CA THR A 50 16.01 38.92 31.67
C THR A 50 15.51 37.48 31.82
N THR A 51 15.06 37.13 33.03
CA THR A 51 14.41 35.83 33.28
C THR A 51 13.20 35.60 32.38
N ILE A 52 12.44 36.67 32.06
CA ILE A 52 11.28 36.58 31.17
C ILE A 52 11.71 36.19 29.75
N GLU A 53 12.75 36.82 29.21
CA GLU A 53 13.28 36.48 27.88
C GLU A 53 13.78 35.04 27.81
N ALA A 54 14.46 34.57 28.85
CA ALA A 54 14.92 33.19 28.93
C ALA A 54 13.75 32.19 28.97
N LEU A 55 12.70 32.48 29.75
CA LEU A 55 11.50 31.66 29.80
C LEU A 55 10.76 31.63 28.47
N VAL A 56 10.67 32.76 27.76
CA VAL A 56 10.09 32.82 26.42
C VAL A 56 10.89 31.98 25.42
N ALA A 57 12.23 32.08 25.43
CA ALA A 57 13.08 31.29 24.54
C ALA A 57 12.98 29.79 24.82
N LEU A 58 13.04 29.38 26.09
CA LEU A 58 12.90 27.98 26.51
C LEU A 58 11.49 27.43 26.21
N GLY A 59 10.45 28.21 26.49
CA GLY A 59 9.06 27.83 26.16
C GLY A 59 8.87 27.67 24.66
N GLY A 60 9.40 28.60 23.87
CA GLY A 60 9.39 28.54 22.41
C GLY A 60 10.09 27.29 21.86
N LEU A 61 11.26 26.92 22.39
CA LEU A 61 11.96 25.69 21.99
C LEU A 61 11.23 24.42 22.44
N SER A 62 10.68 24.42 23.65
CA SER A 62 9.97 23.27 24.23
C SER A 62 8.72 22.90 23.43
N VAL A 63 8.04 23.88 22.84
CA VAL A 63 6.87 23.66 21.95
C VAL A 63 7.30 23.53 20.49
N GLY A 64 8.24 24.36 20.05
CA GLY A 64 8.67 24.46 18.65
C GLY A 64 9.39 23.22 18.15
N LEU A 65 10.29 22.62 18.93
CA LEU A 65 11.04 21.43 18.50
C LEU A 65 10.13 20.21 18.32
N PRO A 66 9.23 19.85 19.26
CA PRO A 66 8.26 18.77 19.04
C PRO A 66 7.32 19.04 17.87
N ALA A 67 6.84 20.29 17.72
CA ALA A 67 5.97 20.67 16.61
C ALA A 67 6.69 20.50 15.26
N ALA A 68 7.93 20.97 15.15
CA ALA A 68 8.76 20.79 13.96
C ALA A 68 8.99 19.31 13.65
N GLY A 69 9.30 18.49 14.67
CA GLY A 69 9.44 17.04 14.54
C GLY A 69 8.16 16.36 14.05
N PHE A 70 7.00 16.75 14.59
CA PHE A 70 5.70 16.23 14.15
C PHE A 70 5.42 16.57 12.68
N VAL A 71 5.68 17.81 12.26
CA VAL A 71 5.54 18.24 10.86
C VAL A 71 6.48 17.45 9.95
N ALA A 72 7.74 17.27 10.34
CA ALA A 72 8.71 16.49 9.58
C ALA A 72 8.27 15.03 9.41
N VAL A 73 7.83 14.37 10.49
CA VAL A 73 7.31 12.98 10.43
C VAL A 73 6.05 12.88 9.59
N SER A 74 5.14 13.85 9.70
CA SER A 74 3.90 13.89 8.90
C SER A 74 4.21 14.06 7.41
N ALA A 75 5.15 14.94 7.06
CA ALA A 75 5.61 15.11 5.68
C ALA A 75 6.27 13.84 5.13
N TRP A 76 7.11 13.18 5.95
CA TRP A 76 7.74 11.91 5.58
C TRP A 76 6.71 10.81 5.33
N ARG A 77 5.69 10.69 6.19
CA ARG A 77 4.63 9.69 6.05
C ARG A 77 3.81 9.92 4.78
N ARG A 78 3.51 11.17 4.41
CA ARG A 78 2.82 11.48 3.15
C ARG A 78 3.62 11.06 1.93
N MET A 79 4.94 11.29 1.95
CA MET A 79 5.82 10.86 0.86
C MET A 79 6.01 9.34 0.79
N SER A 80 5.94 8.64 1.93
CA SER A 80 6.10 7.19 2.00
C SER A 80 4.83 6.40 1.69
N LEU A 81 3.63 7.01 1.81
CA LEU A 81 2.36 6.30 1.61
C LEU A 81 2.03 6.04 0.13
N ASP A 82 2.63 6.78 -0.79
CA ASP A 82 2.48 6.52 -2.23
C ASP A 82 3.31 5.32 -2.72
N ASN A 83 4.20 4.79 -1.87
CA ASN A 83 4.96 3.56 -2.14
C ASN A 83 4.33 2.30 -1.54
N ALA A 84 3.07 2.37 -1.08
CA ALA A 84 2.29 1.18 -0.71
C ALA A 84 1.79 0.40 -1.95
N LEU A 85 2.71 0.05 -2.84
CA LEU A 85 2.54 -1.09 -3.72
C LEU A 85 2.57 -2.35 -2.83
N ASP A 86 1.41 -2.82 -2.36
CA ASP A 86 1.11 -4.21 -1.96
C ASP A 86 -0.06 -4.35 -0.95
N GLY A 87 -0.74 -3.26 -0.56
CA GLY A 87 -1.93 -3.36 0.30
C GLY A 87 -3.05 -4.19 -0.34
N SER A 88 -3.36 -3.92 -1.61
CA SER A 88 -4.39 -4.66 -2.38
C SER A 88 -3.98 -6.11 -2.71
N ARG A 89 -2.68 -6.37 -2.81
CA ARG A 89 -2.14 -7.71 -3.11
C ARG A 89 -2.21 -8.63 -1.90
N THR A 90 -1.96 -8.06 -0.72
CA THR A 90 -1.98 -8.79 0.56
C THR A 90 -3.41 -9.12 0.99
N GLU A 91 -4.38 -8.23 0.77
CA GLU A 91 -5.80 -8.51 1.03
C GLU A 91 -6.37 -9.59 0.08
N ALA A 92 -6.03 -9.54 -1.21
CA ALA A 92 -6.44 -10.57 -2.17
C ALA A 92 -5.82 -11.95 -1.86
N ALA A 93 -4.59 -11.99 -1.34
CA ALA A 93 -3.92 -13.23 -0.98
C ALA A 93 -4.39 -13.79 0.38
N ALA A 94 -4.74 -12.94 1.35
CA ALA A 94 -5.35 -13.35 2.61
C ALA A 94 -6.77 -13.93 2.40
N ALA A 95 -7.54 -13.39 1.44
CA ALA A 95 -8.84 -13.96 1.06
C ALA A 95 -8.72 -15.33 0.34
N ALA A 96 -7.53 -15.67 -0.18
CA ALA A 96 -7.29 -16.91 -0.92
C ALA A 96 -6.72 -18.06 -0.06
N GLU A 97 -6.30 -17.80 1.19
CA GLU A 97 -5.69 -18.76 2.12
C GLU A 97 -6.48 -20.07 2.29
N PRO A 98 -7.80 -20.07 2.57
CA PRO A 98 -8.53 -21.32 2.78
C PRO A 98 -8.86 -22.07 1.48
N VAL A 99 -8.74 -21.42 0.31
CA VAL A 99 -9.19 -21.97 -0.98
C VAL A 99 -8.05 -22.61 -1.77
N LEU A 100 -6.81 -22.11 -1.65
CA LEU A 100 -5.70 -22.57 -2.48
C LEU A 100 -4.86 -23.69 -1.87
N LYS A 101 -4.84 -23.85 -0.53
CA LYS A 101 -4.02 -24.88 0.11
C LYS A 101 -4.45 -26.29 -0.34
N GLY A 102 -3.49 -27.08 -0.82
CA GLY A 102 -3.75 -28.42 -1.36
C GLY A 102 -4.23 -28.47 -2.81
N ARG A 103 -4.56 -27.32 -3.43
CA ARG A 103 -4.92 -27.28 -4.85
C ARG A 103 -3.72 -27.46 -5.76
N THR A 104 -4.01 -28.04 -6.91
CA THR A 104 -3.06 -28.25 -8.00
C THR A 104 -3.22 -27.15 -9.05
N GLY A 105 -2.11 -26.65 -9.59
CA GLY A 105 -2.07 -25.62 -10.61
C GLY A 105 -0.91 -25.84 -11.57
N ARG A 106 -0.79 -24.97 -12.58
CA ARG A 106 0.23 -25.07 -13.62
C ARG A 106 1.09 -23.81 -13.66
N THR A 107 2.42 -23.96 -13.69
CA THR A 107 3.32 -22.81 -13.80
C THR A 107 3.12 -22.11 -15.15
N VAL A 108 2.96 -20.80 -15.13
CA VAL A 108 2.83 -19.96 -16.34
C VAL A 108 4.19 -19.42 -16.75
N SER A 109 5.00 -19.02 -15.76
CA SER A 109 6.37 -18.56 -15.96
C SER A 109 7.37 -19.53 -15.33
N PRO A 110 8.62 -19.59 -15.82
CA PRO A 110 9.67 -20.31 -15.10
C PRO A 110 9.86 -19.71 -13.70
N MET A 111 9.95 -20.55 -12.69
CA MET A 111 10.01 -20.15 -11.28
C MET A 111 11.45 -20.22 -10.76
N ARG A 112 12.01 -19.06 -10.36
CA ARG A 112 13.38 -18.92 -9.80
C ARG A 112 13.49 -17.82 -8.73
N PRO A 113 13.18 -18.06 -7.45
CA PRO A 113 12.23 -19.02 -6.91
C PRO A 113 10.77 -18.53 -7.05
N SER A 114 10.56 -17.25 -7.37
CA SER A 114 9.23 -16.69 -7.64
C SER A 114 8.83 -16.87 -9.10
N GLY A 115 7.52 -16.97 -9.33
CA GLY A 115 6.91 -16.98 -10.65
C GLY A 115 5.39 -16.90 -10.53
N SER A 116 4.70 -17.10 -11.65
CA SER A 116 3.23 -17.10 -11.69
C SER A 116 2.72 -18.51 -11.95
N VAL A 117 1.70 -18.91 -11.20
CA VAL A 117 1.02 -20.21 -11.29
C VAL A 117 -0.46 -19.98 -11.54
N GLU A 118 -1.04 -20.76 -12.44
CA GLU A 118 -2.47 -20.74 -12.71
C GLU A 118 -3.17 -21.81 -11.87
N PHE A 119 -4.10 -21.38 -11.01
CA PHE A 119 -5.02 -22.22 -10.25
C PHE A 119 -6.45 -21.93 -10.71
N ASP A 120 -7.19 -22.94 -11.18
CA ASP A 120 -8.57 -22.81 -11.69
C ASP A 120 -8.79 -21.62 -12.66
N GLY A 121 -7.86 -21.44 -13.60
CA GLY A 121 -7.91 -20.35 -14.59
C GLY A 121 -7.56 -18.96 -14.05
N LYS A 122 -7.13 -18.83 -12.78
CA LYS A 122 -6.63 -17.59 -12.19
C LYS A 122 -5.12 -17.65 -11.98
N ARG A 123 -4.41 -16.62 -12.47
CA ARG A 123 -2.97 -16.47 -12.26
C ARG A 123 -2.69 -15.87 -10.89
N VAL A 124 -1.80 -16.52 -10.15
CA VAL A 124 -1.40 -16.15 -8.80
C VAL A 124 0.12 -16.14 -8.73
N ASP A 125 0.69 -15.15 -8.04
CA ASP A 125 2.13 -15.13 -7.78
C ASP A 125 2.47 -16.14 -6.69
N ALA A 126 3.44 -16.99 -6.98
CA ALA A 126 3.84 -18.06 -6.10
C ALA A 126 5.37 -18.18 -6.04
N MET A 127 5.84 -18.81 -4.98
CA MET A 127 7.24 -19.13 -4.75
C MET A 127 7.39 -20.65 -4.63
N THR A 128 8.37 -21.21 -5.32
CA THR A 128 8.74 -22.62 -5.15
C THR A 128 9.34 -22.84 -3.76
N GLU A 129 9.07 -24.00 -3.17
CA GLU A 129 9.65 -24.41 -1.88
C GLU A 129 11.17 -24.66 -1.94
N GLY A 130 11.76 -24.80 -3.13
CA GLY A 130 13.21 -24.82 -3.26
C GLY A 130 13.77 -25.16 -4.64
N MET A 131 13.01 -25.88 -5.47
CA MET A 131 13.48 -26.30 -6.79
C MET A 131 13.10 -25.28 -7.85
N MET A 132 14.01 -25.04 -8.80
CA MET A 132 13.66 -24.26 -9.98
C MET A 132 12.67 -25.04 -10.84
N LEU A 133 11.56 -24.40 -11.21
CA LEU A 133 10.54 -25.01 -12.06
C LEU A 133 10.53 -24.36 -13.44
N GLY A 134 10.39 -25.18 -14.48
CA GLY A 134 10.09 -24.69 -15.82
C GLY A 134 8.67 -24.11 -15.92
N ALA A 135 8.38 -23.46 -17.04
CA ALA A 135 6.99 -23.11 -17.37
C ALA A 135 6.22 -24.36 -17.79
N GLY A 136 4.94 -24.44 -17.45
CA GLY A 136 4.04 -25.53 -17.81
C GLY A 136 4.10 -26.75 -16.89
N VAL A 137 4.82 -26.68 -15.77
CA VAL A 137 4.97 -27.74 -14.75
C VAL A 137 3.76 -27.75 -13.81
N TRP A 138 3.31 -28.95 -13.43
CA TRP A 138 2.24 -29.11 -12.44
C TRP A 138 2.78 -28.94 -11.03
N VAL A 139 2.08 -28.15 -10.22
CA VAL A 139 2.50 -27.83 -8.85
C VAL A 139 1.32 -27.91 -7.90
N ARG A 140 1.58 -28.25 -6.64
CA ARG A 140 0.60 -28.20 -5.55
C ARG A 140 0.95 -27.07 -4.59
N CYS A 141 -0.06 -26.32 -4.16
CA CYS A 141 0.09 -25.35 -3.07
C CYS A 141 0.28 -26.09 -1.74
N VAL A 142 1.47 -25.96 -1.15
CA VAL A 142 1.82 -26.59 0.15
C VAL A 142 1.44 -25.68 1.32
N GLU A 143 1.62 -24.38 1.17
CA GLU A 143 1.39 -23.40 2.22
C GLU A 143 1.05 -22.04 1.61
N VAL A 144 0.24 -21.27 2.32
CA VAL A 144 0.07 -19.84 2.07
C VAL A 144 0.48 -19.15 3.37
N LYS A 145 1.44 -18.24 3.30
CA LYS A 145 1.97 -17.54 4.49
C LYS A 145 2.09 -16.05 4.21
N GLY A 146 1.32 -15.25 4.95
CA GLY A 146 1.37 -13.79 4.84
C GLY A 146 1.12 -13.27 3.42
N GLY A 147 0.17 -13.89 2.71
CA GLY A 147 -0.17 -13.55 1.33
C GLY A 147 0.78 -14.09 0.26
N LYS A 148 1.78 -14.90 0.61
CA LYS A 148 2.65 -15.59 -0.36
C LYS A 148 2.25 -17.04 -0.50
N VAL A 149 1.99 -17.47 -1.74
CA VAL A 149 1.65 -18.86 -2.06
C VAL A 149 2.95 -19.65 -2.27
N ILE A 150 3.13 -20.73 -1.52
CA ILE A 150 4.28 -21.63 -1.65
C ILE A 150 3.84 -22.89 -2.37
N VAL A 151 4.56 -23.26 -3.43
CA VAL A 151 4.23 -24.39 -4.30
C VAL A 151 5.37 -25.40 -4.39
N ARG A 152 5.00 -26.67 -4.58
CA ARG A 152 5.92 -27.79 -4.82
C ARG A 152 5.55 -28.49 -6.12
N GLU A 153 6.55 -28.93 -6.87
CA GLU A 153 6.37 -29.73 -8.08
C GLU A 153 5.63 -31.04 -7.79
N LEU A 154 4.75 -31.43 -8.71
CA LEU A 154 4.12 -32.75 -8.76
C LEU A 154 4.84 -33.58 -9.84
N GLU A 155 5.42 -34.70 -9.45
CA GLU A 155 6.19 -35.59 -10.34
C GLU A 155 5.31 -36.34 -11.37
N SER A 156 3.98 -36.35 -11.18
CA SER A 156 3.01 -36.92 -12.13
C SER A 156 1.82 -35.98 -12.34
N VAL A 157 1.31 -35.97 -13.58
CA VAL A 157 0.00 -35.37 -13.92
C VAL A 157 -1.05 -36.03 -13.03
N PRO A 158 -1.96 -35.28 -12.37
CA PRO A 158 -2.98 -35.88 -11.52
C PRO A 158 -3.75 -36.97 -12.28
N ASP A 159 -3.69 -38.19 -11.76
CA ASP A 159 -4.50 -39.30 -12.26
C ASP A 159 -5.97 -38.97 -11.94
N VAL A 160 -6.84 -39.18 -12.92
CA VAL A 160 -8.27 -38.84 -12.85
C VAL A 160 -9.03 -39.66 -11.80
N SER A 161 -8.37 -40.63 -11.16
CA SER A 161 -8.84 -41.43 -10.04
C SER A 161 -8.96 -40.65 -8.72
N ASP A 162 -8.21 -39.56 -8.53
CA ASP A 162 -8.23 -38.77 -7.29
C ASP A 162 -9.35 -37.71 -7.24
N LEU A 163 -9.99 -37.42 -8.38
CA LEU A 163 -11.14 -36.50 -8.44
C LEU A 163 -12.44 -37.15 -7.91
N GLU A 164 -12.50 -38.48 -7.89
CA GLU A 164 -13.66 -39.25 -7.40
C GLU A 164 -13.74 -39.27 -5.86
N ALA A 165 -12.59 -39.16 -5.16
CA ALA A 165 -12.54 -39.29 -3.70
C ALA A 165 -13.03 -38.05 -2.93
N ALA A 166 -13.27 -36.92 -3.61
CA ALA A 166 -13.64 -35.65 -2.99
C ALA A 166 -15.12 -35.24 -3.22
N ALA A 167 -15.94 -36.07 -3.84
CA ALA A 167 -17.36 -35.78 -4.03
C ALA A 167 -18.22 -36.36 -2.89
N PRO A 168 -18.80 -35.53 -1.99
CA PRO A 168 -19.87 -36.00 -1.12
C PRO A 168 -21.13 -36.30 -1.96
N ALA A 169 -21.74 -37.43 -1.64
CA ALA A 169 -22.84 -38.08 -2.34
C ALA A 169 -24.10 -37.20 -2.53
N ALA A 170 -24.62 -37.16 -3.76
CA ALA A 170 -26.05 -37.10 -4.06
C ALA A 170 -26.31 -37.58 -5.52
N PRO A 171 -27.19 -38.57 -5.77
CA PRO A 171 -27.42 -39.11 -7.10
C PRO A 171 -28.47 -38.29 -7.86
N ILE A 172 -28.11 -37.77 -9.05
CA ILE A 172 -29.09 -37.28 -10.03
C ILE A 172 -29.23 -38.35 -11.11
N ASN A 173 -30.12 -39.31 -10.87
CA ASN A 173 -30.67 -40.16 -11.93
C ASN A 173 -31.99 -39.54 -12.40
N LYS A 174 -32.03 -39.08 -13.65
CA LYS A 174 -33.18 -39.29 -14.54
C LYS A 174 -32.73 -39.15 -16.01
N PRO A 175 -33.09 -40.10 -16.89
CA PRO A 175 -32.65 -40.13 -18.28
C PRO A 175 -33.44 -39.11 -19.12
N VAL A 176 -32.75 -38.37 -19.98
CA VAL A 176 -33.36 -37.52 -21.00
C VAL A 176 -33.62 -38.38 -22.26
N ALA A 177 -34.90 -38.56 -22.61
CA ALA A 177 -35.37 -39.11 -23.89
C ALA A 177 -35.56 -37.97 -24.92
N PRO A 178 -35.65 -38.28 -26.24
CA PRO A 178 -35.24 -37.37 -27.30
C PRO A 178 -36.33 -36.42 -27.82
N ALA A 179 -35.87 -35.50 -28.67
CA ALA A 179 -36.52 -34.32 -29.24
C ALA A 179 -37.88 -34.52 -29.93
N SER A 180 -38.74 -33.50 -29.82
CA SER A 180 -39.80 -33.19 -30.79
C SER A 180 -40.22 -31.71 -30.74
N GLU A 181 -40.04 -31.05 -31.88
CA GLU A 181 -40.91 -30.02 -32.51
C GLU A 181 -41.08 -28.59 -31.94
N GLN A 182 -40.86 -27.62 -32.84
CA GLN A 182 -41.08 -26.17 -32.72
C GLN A 182 -42.59 -25.83 -32.74
N PRO A 183 -43.04 -24.58 -32.43
CA PRO A 183 -43.00 -23.50 -33.43
C PRO A 183 -42.73 -22.06 -32.92
N ARG A 184 -42.06 -21.33 -33.79
CA ARG A 184 -41.85 -19.87 -33.96
C ARG A 184 -42.94 -18.93 -33.41
N ALA A 185 -42.56 -17.92 -32.61
CA ALA A 185 -43.25 -16.62 -32.53
C ALA A 185 -42.39 -15.47 -31.93
N ALA A 186 -42.31 -14.37 -32.70
CA ALA A 186 -42.14 -12.96 -32.32
C ALA A 186 -40.82 -12.42 -31.71
N GLU A 187 -40.08 -11.66 -32.52
CA GLU A 187 -39.16 -10.58 -32.08
C GLU A 187 -39.95 -9.43 -31.42
N PRO A 188 -39.29 -8.63 -30.55
CA PRO A 188 -39.14 -7.22 -30.92
C PRO A 188 -37.81 -6.54 -30.53
N ARG A 189 -37.38 -5.69 -31.47
CA ARG A 189 -36.66 -4.39 -31.39
C ARG A 189 -35.47 -4.18 -30.45
N LYS A 190 -34.36 -3.82 -31.10
CA LYS A 190 -33.21 -3.08 -30.56
C LYS A 190 -33.64 -1.68 -30.10
N GLU A 191 -33.34 -1.32 -28.86
CA GLU A 191 -33.33 0.06 -28.38
C GLU A 191 -31.91 0.62 -28.39
N GLU A 192 -31.79 1.82 -28.94
CA GLU A 192 -30.58 2.60 -29.16
C GLU A 192 -30.40 3.58 -27.99
N PRO A 193 -29.24 3.63 -27.30
CA PRO A 193 -29.04 4.59 -26.23
C PRO A 193 -28.63 5.97 -26.79
N THR A 194 -29.50 6.94 -26.52
CA THR A 194 -29.39 8.37 -26.82
C THR A 194 -28.22 9.05 -26.07
N ARG A 195 -27.62 10.05 -26.73
CA ARG A 195 -26.45 10.83 -26.26
C ARG A 195 -26.73 11.68 -25.00
N PRO A 196 -25.66 12.11 -24.28
CA PRO A 196 -25.74 12.80 -23.00
C PRO A 196 -26.25 14.24 -23.13
N ARG A 197 -26.99 14.71 -22.12
CA ARG A 197 -27.34 16.13 -21.94
C ARG A 197 -26.30 16.81 -21.05
N ASP A 198 -25.80 17.94 -21.55
CA ASP A 198 -24.94 18.87 -20.84
C ASP A 198 -25.79 19.71 -19.89
N ASP A 199 -25.69 19.45 -18.58
CA ASP A 199 -26.26 20.31 -17.53
C ASP A 199 -25.08 20.97 -16.78
N PHE A 200 -24.53 22.04 -17.37
CA PHE A 200 -23.66 23.01 -16.71
C PHE A 200 -24.31 24.38 -16.85
N ASP A 201 -25.28 24.68 -15.99
CA ASP A 201 -25.81 26.03 -15.76
C ASP A 201 -26.44 26.05 -14.36
N ASP A 202 -25.60 26.07 -13.31
CA ASP A 202 -26.03 26.52 -11.98
C ASP A 202 -24.81 26.93 -11.15
N PHE A 203 -24.24 28.10 -11.45
CA PHE A 203 -23.32 28.82 -10.57
C PHE A 203 -23.72 30.30 -10.56
N ASP A 204 -24.82 30.59 -9.87
CA ASP A 204 -25.22 31.94 -9.49
C ASP A 204 -24.45 32.34 -8.22
N ILE A 205 -23.33 33.03 -8.39
CA ILE A 205 -22.50 33.56 -7.30
C ILE A 205 -23.11 34.91 -6.89
N GLY A 206 -24.04 34.87 -5.93
CA GLY A 206 -24.62 36.03 -5.27
C GLY A 206 -23.59 36.77 -4.41
N LEU A 207 -22.92 37.76 -5.00
CA LEU A 207 -22.13 38.78 -4.30
C LEU A 207 -22.87 40.13 -4.38
N ASP A 208 -23.82 40.32 -3.47
CA ASP A 208 -24.30 41.65 -3.12
C ASP A 208 -24.52 41.78 -1.60
N LYS A 209 -23.82 42.76 -1.03
CA LYS A 209 -24.05 43.44 0.26
C LYS A 209 -23.67 42.71 1.56
N ILE A 210 -22.51 43.10 2.10
CA ILE A 210 -22.27 43.83 3.38
C ILE A 210 -20.87 43.53 3.90
#